data_AF-A0A673SMU6-F1
#
_entry.id   AF-A0A673SMU6-F1
#
_cell.length_a   1.000
_cell.length_b   1.000
_cell.length_c   1.000
_cell.angle_alpha   90.00
_cell.angle_beta   90.00
_cell.angle_gamma   90.00
#
_symmetry.space_group_name_H-M   'P 1'
#
loop_
_entity.id
_entity.type
_entity.pdbx_description
1 polymer ?
#
loop_
_entity_poly.entity_id
_entity_poly.type
_entity_poly.pdbx_seq_one_letter_code
_entity_poly.pdbx_strand_id
1 'polypeptide(L)'
;MSRVTGPEFFSTKTKLGNLGPSDPFFLAWEAGRKTPPSVSSLVPLVSRHWEVGDTNVGTLSGGGPHLHPGPIQLWQFLLELLSDKSCQPFISWTRDGWEFKIADPDEVARRWGKRKNKPKMNYEKLSRGLRYYYDKNIIHKTSGKRYVYRFVCDLQHLLGFTPEELHAILGVQPDTED
;
A
#
# COMPACT_ATOMS: atom_id res chain seq x y z
N MET A 1 -38.50 21.67 10.66
CA MET A 1 -37.05 21.92 10.49
C MET A 1 -36.34 20.59 10.61
N SER A 2 -36.12 19.93 9.47
CA SER A 2 -35.50 18.60 9.40
C SER A 2 -33.98 18.75 9.55
N ARG A 3 -33.38 18.06 10.53
CA ARG A 3 -31.93 17.92 10.62
C ARG A 3 -31.54 16.61 9.93
N VAL A 4 -30.66 16.77 8.94
CA VAL A 4 -30.05 15.72 8.13
C VAL A 4 -29.26 14.76 9.03
N THR A 5 -29.62 13.49 9.00
CA THR A 5 -28.83 12.37 9.52
C THR A 5 -27.62 12.16 8.60
N GLY A 6 -26.41 12.44 9.11
CA GLY A 6 -25.16 12.01 8.48
C GLY A 6 -24.92 10.51 8.72
N PRO A 7 -24.03 9.86 7.93
CA PRO A 7 -23.80 8.43 8.03
C PRO A 7 -23.14 8.07 9.36
N GLU A 8 -23.98 7.57 10.25
CA GLU A 8 -23.74 6.56 11.28
C GLU A 8 -22.37 5.88 11.14
N PHE A 9 -21.47 6.31 12.04
CA PHE A 9 -20.15 5.77 12.31
C PHE A 9 -20.29 4.40 13.01
N PHE A 10 -20.97 3.45 12.36
CA PHE A 10 -21.17 2.10 12.89
C PHE A 10 -20.00 1.19 12.48
N SER A 11 -19.16 0.90 13.47
CA SER A 11 -18.63 -0.45 13.82
C SER A 11 -17.19 -0.41 14.35
N THR A 12 -16.89 0.48 15.31
CA THR A 12 -15.62 0.41 16.08
C THR A 12 -15.74 -0.40 17.37
N LYS A 13 -16.95 -0.66 17.87
CA LYS A 13 -17.18 -1.44 19.10
C LYS A 13 -17.01 -2.95 18.93
N THR A 14 -17.21 -3.46 17.72
CA THR A 14 -17.19 -4.90 17.44
C THR A 14 -15.77 -5.43 17.17
N LYS A 15 -14.84 -4.56 16.75
CA LYS A 15 -13.49 -4.99 16.34
C LYS A 15 -12.49 -5.07 17.50
N LEU A 16 -12.63 -4.27 18.57
CA LEU A 16 -11.77 -4.37 19.76
C LEU A 16 -11.83 -5.74 20.45
N GLY A 17 -12.92 -6.49 20.29
CA GLY A 17 -13.08 -7.82 20.90
C GLY A 17 -12.28 -8.95 20.24
N ASN A 18 -11.77 -8.75 19.01
CA ASN A 18 -11.04 -9.77 18.23
C ASN A 18 -9.56 -9.46 18.01
N LEU A 19 -9.07 -8.31 18.48
CA LEU A 19 -7.66 -7.93 18.35
C LEU A 19 -6.88 -8.50 19.52
N GLY A 20 -5.85 -9.30 19.24
CA GLY A 20 -4.95 -9.82 20.26
C GLY A 20 -4.08 -8.71 20.89
N PRO A 21 -3.50 -8.94 22.08
CA PRO A 21 -2.71 -7.94 22.81
C PRO A 21 -1.40 -7.52 22.10
N SER A 22 -0.96 -8.25 21.07
CA SER A 22 0.17 -7.88 20.22
C SER A 22 -0.22 -7.09 18.97
N ASP A 23 -1.52 -6.85 18.76
CA ASP A 23 -2.02 -6.16 17.59
C ASP A 23 -1.67 -4.66 17.64
N PRO A 24 -1.08 -4.09 16.58
CA PRO A 24 -0.66 -2.68 16.57
C PRO A 24 -1.82 -1.69 16.77
N PHE A 25 -3.07 -2.05 16.43
CA PHE A 25 -4.24 -1.25 16.77
C PHE A 25 -4.59 -1.32 18.26
N PHE A 26 -4.55 -2.51 18.85
CA PHE A 26 -4.80 -2.70 20.29
C PHE A 26 -3.78 -1.94 21.13
N LEU A 27 -2.49 -2.05 20.77
CA LEU A 27 -1.40 -1.32 21.41
C LEU A 27 -1.53 0.20 21.23
N ALA A 28 -1.99 0.68 20.07
CA ALA A 28 -2.20 2.10 19.83
C ALA A 28 -3.41 2.67 20.62
N TRP A 29 -4.48 1.87 20.75
CA TRP A 29 -5.65 2.18 21.57
C TRP A 29 -5.30 2.20 23.07
N GLU A 30 -4.58 1.19 23.55
CA GLU A 30 -4.10 1.08 24.95
C GLU A 30 -3.11 2.20 25.31
N ALA A 31 -2.29 2.64 24.34
CA ALA A 31 -1.37 3.77 24.50
C ALA A 31 -2.04 5.17 24.49
N GLY A 32 -3.38 5.26 24.50
CA GLY A 32 -4.11 6.53 24.60
C GLY A 32 -4.01 7.43 23.36
N ARG A 33 -3.54 6.89 22.22
CA ARG A 33 -3.48 7.65 20.96
C ARG A 33 -4.88 7.71 20.36
N LYS A 34 -5.57 8.84 20.53
CA LYS A 34 -6.94 9.09 20.05
C LYS A 34 -7.09 9.12 18.52
N THR A 35 -6.02 8.91 17.76
CA THR A 35 -6.04 8.75 16.31
C THR A 35 -5.27 7.48 15.94
N PRO A 36 -5.89 6.54 15.20
CA PRO A 36 -5.15 5.43 14.65
C PRO A 36 -4.03 5.98 13.74
N PRO A 37 -2.84 5.36 13.71
CA PRO A 37 -1.79 5.78 12.80
C PRO A 37 -2.36 5.77 11.37
N SER A 38 -2.05 6.82 10.60
CA SER A 38 -2.38 6.85 9.17
C SER A 38 -1.86 5.57 8.51
N VAL A 39 -2.63 4.97 7.60
CA VAL A 39 -2.21 3.79 6.83
C VAL A 39 -0.82 4.04 6.20
N SER A 40 -0.58 5.27 5.73
CA SER A 40 0.71 5.71 5.19
C SER A 40 1.88 5.57 6.19
N SER A 41 1.62 5.66 7.49
CA SER A 41 2.61 5.43 8.55
C SER A 41 2.84 3.94 8.86
N LEU A 42 1.87 3.08 8.56
CA LEU A 42 1.95 1.63 8.79
C LEU A 42 2.74 0.93 7.68
N VAL A 43 2.60 1.36 6.43
CA VAL A 43 3.26 0.71 5.27
C VAL A 43 4.78 0.59 5.44
N PRO A 44 5.54 1.64 5.84
CA PRO A 44 6.98 1.53 6.05
C PRO A 44 7.37 0.69 7.27
N LEU A 45 6.51 0.61 8.30
CA LEU A 45 6.79 -0.17 9.52
C LEU A 45 6.58 -1.67 9.27
N VAL A 46 5.49 -1.99 8.60
CA VAL A 46 5.09 -3.34 8.25
C VAL A 46 6.03 -3.95 7.20
N SER A 47 6.40 -3.17 6.17
CA SER A 47 7.31 -3.65 5.11
C SER A 47 8.69 -4.04 5.62
N ARG A 48 9.14 -3.51 6.77
CA ARG A 48 10.42 -3.87 7.43
C ARG A 48 10.42 -5.31 7.95
N HIS A 49 9.25 -5.87 8.26
CA HIS A 49 9.14 -7.22 8.82
C HIS A 49 9.27 -8.30 7.74
N TRP A 50 8.85 -8.00 6.51
CA TRP A 50 8.91 -8.93 5.37
C TRP A 50 10.33 -9.18 4.84
N GLU A 51 11.28 -8.24 5.03
CA GLU A 51 12.66 -8.36 4.52
C GLU A 51 13.49 -9.46 5.22
N VAL A 52 12.95 -10.11 6.27
CA VAL A 52 13.66 -11.17 7.03
C VAL A 52 13.56 -12.55 6.35
N GLY A 53 12.73 -12.71 5.31
CA GLY A 53 12.66 -13.94 4.51
C GLY A 53 12.88 -13.66 3.03
N ASP A 54 13.91 -14.27 2.44
CA ASP A 54 14.18 -14.35 1.00
C ASP A 54 14.61 -13.05 0.29
N THR A 55 15.92 -12.82 0.19
CA THR A 55 16.64 -12.88 -1.11
C THR A 55 18.12 -12.53 -0.96
N ASN A 56 18.94 -13.53 -1.27
CA ASN A 56 20.34 -13.42 -1.60
C ASN A 56 20.46 -12.78 -3.00
N VAL A 57 20.59 -11.44 -3.06
CA VAL A 57 21.08 -10.72 -4.25
C VAL A 57 22.29 -9.93 -3.80
N GLY A 58 23.45 -10.44 -4.19
CA GLY A 58 24.75 -9.90 -3.80
C GLY A 58 24.90 -8.41 -4.16
N THR A 59 25.28 -7.63 -3.15
CA THR A 59 26.13 -6.45 -3.33
C THR A 59 27.05 -6.41 -2.12
N LEU A 60 28.34 -6.49 -2.40
CA LEU A 60 29.44 -6.47 -1.46
C LEU A 60 29.47 -5.11 -0.75
N SER A 61 29.28 -5.09 0.57
CA SER A 61 29.92 -4.14 1.48
C SER A 61 29.68 -4.63 2.91
N GLY A 62 30.77 -4.98 3.59
CA GLY A 62 30.73 -5.51 4.96
C GLY A 62 30.34 -4.46 6.00
N GLY A 63 29.80 -4.94 7.12
CA GLY A 63 29.79 -4.22 8.40
C GLY A 63 28.48 -4.27 9.19
N GLY A 64 28.36 -5.25 10.10
CA GLY A 64 27.56 -5.18 11.34
C GLY A 64 26.03 -5.43 11.26
N PRO A 65 25.39 -5.88 12.36
CA PRO A 65 23.95 -6.07 12.44
C PRO A 65 23.26 -4.71 12.65
N HIS A 66 23.21 -3.90 11.61
CA HIS A 66 22.52 -2.62 11.62
C HIS A 66 21.15 -2.73 10.94
N LEU A 67 20.12 -2.41 11.72
CA LEU A 67 18.68 -2.36 11.43
C LEU A 67 18.29 -1.30 10.38
N HIS A 68 18.96 -1.27 9.23
CA HIS A 68 18.57 -0.41 8.11
C HIS A 68 17.74 -1.22 7.12
N PRO A 69 16.45 -0.90 6.91
CA PRO A 69 15.69 -1.50 5.83
C PRO A 69 16.41 -1.21 4.51
N GLY A 70 16.44 -2.21 3.64
CA GLY A 70 17.16 -2.12 2.38
C GLY A 70 16.64 -1.00 1.46
N PRO A 71 17.25 -0.83 0.28
CA PRO A 71 16.76 0.14 -0.69
C PRO A 71 15.29 -0.11 -1.05
N ILE A 72 14.42 0.90 -0.88
CA ILE A 72 12.98 0.80 -1.19
C ILE A 72 12.71 0.14 -2.55
N GLN A 73 11.79 -0.82 -2.55
CA GLN A 73 11.34 -1.56 -3.72
C GLN A 73 10.15 -0.87 -4.39
N LEU A 74 9.94 -1.15 -5.69
CA LEU A 74 8.85 -0.51 -6.44
C LEU A 74 7.47 -0.86 -5.88
N TRP A 75 7.23 -2.11 -5.45
CA TRP A 75 5.93 -2.52 -4.92
C TRP A 75 5.59 -1.79 -3.60
N GLN A 76 6.57 -1.62 -2.71
CA GLN A 76 6.45 -0.84 -1.47
C GLN A 76 6.13 0.62 -1.78
N PHE A 77 6.83 1.20 -2.76
CA PHE A 77 6.59 2.57 -3.20
C PHE A 77 5.17 2.76 -3.77
N LEU A 78 4.68 1.83 -4.59
CA LEU A 78 3.32 1.90 -5.12
C LEU A 78 2.28 1.78 -4.00
N LEU A 79 2.51 0.89 -3.04
CA LEU A 79 1.64 0.75 -1.86
C LEU A 79 1.63 2.02 -0.99
N GLU A 80 2.77 2.69 -0.85
CA GLU A 80 2.88 3.99 -0.16
C GLU A 80 2.03 5.06 -0.85
N LEU A 81 2.10 5.17 -2.18
CA LEU A 81 1.25 6.09 -2.94
C LEU A 81 -0.24 5.74 -2.81
N LEU A 82 -0.58 4.46 -2.91
CA LEU A 82 -1.95 3.97 -2.75
C LEU A 82 -2.53 4.18 -1.36
N SER A 83 -1.70 4.44 -0.36
CA SER A 83 -2.11 4.72 1.03
C SER A 83 -2.26 6.22 1.32
N ASP A 84 -1.98 7.08 0.35
CA ASP A 84 -2.11 8.53 0.47
C ASP A 84 -3.27 9.06 -0.40
N LYS A 85 -4.24 9.70 0.24
CA LYS A 85 -5.41 10.29 -0.44
C LYS A 85 -5.00 11.36 -1.45
N SER A 86 -3.92 12.10 -1.19
CA SER A 86 -3.41 13.12 -2.11
C SER A 86 -2.91 12.51 -3.43
N CYS A 87 -2.69 11.19 -3.44
CA CYS A 87 -2.17 10.44 -4.55
C CYS A 87 -3.22 9.80 -5.47
N GLN A 88 -4.49 9.79 -5.06
CA GLN A 88 -5.58 9.18 -5.81
C GLN A 88 -5.72 9.66 -7.27
N PRO A 89 -5.47 10.94 -7.64
CA PRO A 89 -5.58 11.38 -9.03
C PRO A 89 -4.65 10.67 -10.02
N PHE A 90 -3.55 10.08 -9.55
CA PHE A 90 -2.56 9.43 -10.41
C PHE A 90 -2.42 7.92 -10.14
N ILE A 91 -2.76 7.46 -8.94
CA ILE A 91 -2.83 6.03 -8.61
C ILE A 91 -3.87 5.77 -7.53
N SER A 92 -4.77 4.83 -7.77
CA SER A 92 -5.91 4.55 -6.89
C SER A 92 -6.26 3.07 -6.86
N TRP A 93 -6.92 2.65 -5.79
CA TRP A 93 -7.58 1.34 -5.72
C TRP A 93 -8.85 1.34 -6.58
N THR A 94 -9.15 0.21 -7.22
CA THR A 94 -10.36 0.02 -8.06
C THR A 94 -11.59 -0.47 -7.28
N ARG A 95 -11.43 -0.73 -5.97
CA ARG A 95 -12.38 -1.39 -5.07
C ARG A 95 -12.57 -2.90 -5.26
N ASP A 96 -11.91 -3.52 -6.23
CA ASP A 96 -11.89 -4.98 -6.39
C ASP A 96 -10.66 -5.57 -5.66
N GLY A 97 -10.83 -5.96 -4.39
CA GLY A 97 -9.77 -6.53 -3.57
C GLY A 97 -8.51 -5.65 -3.56
N TRP A 98 -7.34 -6.22 -3.84
CA TRP A 98 -6.08 -5.48 -3.96
C TRP A 98 -5.74 -5.02 -5.39
N GLU A 99 -6.75 -4.79 -6.24
CA GLU A 99 -6.58 -4.25 -7.58
C GLU A 99 -6.50 -2.72 -7.57
N PHE A 100 -5.48 -2.20 -8.26
CA PHE A 100 -5.22 -0.79 -8.39
C PHE A 100 -5.00 -0.37 -9.84
N LYS A 101 -5.27 0.90 -10.12
CA LYS A 101 -5.09 1.54 -11.42
C LYS A 101 -4.08 2.66 -11.32
N ILE A 102 -3.17 2.71 -12.29
CA ILE A 102 -2.28 3.86 -12.50
C ILE A 102 -2.97 4.79 -13.50
N ALA A 103 -3.62 5.84 -12.99
CA ALA A 103 -4.37 6.80 -13.79
C ALA A 103 -3.46 7.77 -14.55
N ASP A 104 -2.35 8.19 -13.94
CA ASP A 104 -1.29 9.00 -14.57
C ASP A 104 0.05 8.24 -14.50
N PRO A 105 0.37 7.45 -15.54
CA PRO A 105 1.60 6.67 -15.62
C PRO A 105 2.88 7.51 -15.54
N ASP A 106 2.84 8.74 -16.08
CA ASP A 106 4.00 9.61 -16.16
C ASP A 106 4.30 10.24 -14.80
N GLU A 107 3.29 10.70 -14.08
CA GLU A 107 3.46 11.24 -12.72
C GLU A 107 3.95 10.17 -11.74
N VAL A 108 3.39 8.94 -11.80
CA VAL A 108 3.87 7.82 -10.96
C VAL A 108 5.32 7.49 -11.28
N ALA A 109 5.70 7.42 -12.57
CA ALA A 109 7.07 7.15 -12.97
C ALA A 109 8.04 8.27 -12.56
N ARG A 110 7.62 9.53 -12.66
CA ARG A 110 8.41 10.69 -12.23
C ARG A 110 8.66 10.66 -10.72
N ARG A 111 7.63 10.38 -9.91
CA ARG A 111 7.78 10.23 -8.45
C ARG A 111 8.69 9.07 -8.07
N TRP A 112 8.57 7.94 -8.76
CA TRP A 112 9.49 6.81 -8.58
C TRP A 112 10.94 7.17 -8.92
N GLY A 113 11.13 7.86 -10.05
CA GLY A 113 12.42 8.40 -10.48
C GLY A 113 13.03 9.32 -9.43
N LYS A 114 12.24 10.24 -8.88
CA LYS A 114 12.66 11.12 -7.78
C LYS A 114 13.06 10.31 -6.55
N ARG A 115 12.28 9.30 -6.15
CA ARG A 115 12.55 8.44 -4.98
C ARG A 115 13.88 7.68 -5.09
N LYS A 116 14.25 7.23 -6.29
CA LYS A 116 15.47 6.44 -6.55
C LYS A 116 16.63 7.26 -7.15
N ASN A 117 16.49 8.58 -7.23
CA ASN A 117 17.43 9.48 -7.92
C ASN A 117 17.75 9.03 -9.37
N LYS A 118 16.72 8.66 -10.12
CA LYS A 118 16.77 8.25 -11.54
C LYS A 118 15.97 9.24 -12.39
N PRO A 119 16.57 10.36 -12.86
CA PRO A 119 15.84 11.41 -13.57
C PRO A 119 15.29 10.98 -14.94
N LYS A 120 15.85 9.91 -15.53
CA LYS A 120 15.38 9.33 -16.80
C LYS A 120 14.37 8.18 -16.61
N MET A 121 13.69 8.13 -15.47
CA MET A 121 12.63 7.16 -15.21
C MET A 121 11.38 7.53 -16.02
N ASN A 122 10.71 6.53 -16.58
CA ASN A 122 9.47 6.66 -17.32
C ASN A 122 8.60 5.41 -17.10
N TYR A 123 7.36 5.41 -17.60
CA TYR A 123 6.47 4.29 -17.40
C TYR A 123 6.96 2.99 -18.06
N GLU A 124 7.60 3.06 -19.23
CA GLU A 124 8.12 1.87 -19.91
C GLU A 124 9.14 1.11 -19.04
N LYS A 125 10.03 1.83 -18.37
CA LYS A 125 11.02 1.26 -17.43
C LYS A 125 10.36 0.80 -16.15
N LEU A 126 9.42 1.57 -15.60
CA LEU A 126 8.67 1.20 -14.40
C LEU A 126 7.86 -0.08 -14.62
N SER A 127 7.15 -0.17 -15.74
CA SER A 127 6.37 -1.34 -16.12
C SER A 127 7.25 -2.57 -16.36
N ARG A 128 8.52 -2.40 -16.78
CA ARG A 128 9.48 -3.51 -16.79
C ARG A 128 9.73 -4.06 -15.38
N GLY A 129 9.79 -3.19 -14.37
CA GLY A 129 9.84 -3.52 -12.95
C GLY A 129 8.60 -4.31 -12.49
N LEU A 130 7.40 -3.84 -12.87
CA LEU A 130 6.15 -4.54 -12.58
C LEU A 130 6.12 -5.95 -13.17
N ARG A 131 6.61 -6.13 -14.41
CA ARG A 131 6.69 -7.46 -15.04
C ARG A 131 7.57 -8.45 -14.27
N TYR A 132 8.62 -7.99 -13.58
CA TYR A 132 9.45 -8.86 -12.75
C TYR A 132 8.73 -9.37 -11.48
N TYR A 133 7.56 -8.82 -11.14
CA TYR A 133 6.78 -9.25 -9.98
C TYR A 133 5.77 -10.36 -10.28
N TYR A 134 5.56 -10.70 -11.55
CA TYR A 134 4.51 -11.66 -11.95
C TYR A 134 4.83 -13.05 -11.41
N ASP A 135 6.03 -13.55 -11.70
CA ASP A 135 6.49 -14.87 -11.25
C ASP A 135 6.81 -14.91 -9.75
N LYS A 136 7.01 -13.74 -9.13
CA LYS A 136 7.27 -13.61 -7.69
C LYS A 136 6.01 -13.58 -6.85
N ASN A 137 4.82 -13.65 -7.47
CA ASN A 137 3.53 -13.54 -6.79
C ASN A 137 3.44 -12.29 -5.89
N ILE A 138 3.94 -11.15 -6.37
CA ILE A 138 3.82 -9.87 -5.66
C ILE A 138 2.70 -9.04 -6.30
N ILE A 139 2.81 -8.80 -7.60
CA ILE A 139 1.82 -8.05 -8.39
C ILE A 139 1.56 -8.80 -9.68
N HIS A 140 0.31 -8.91 -10.10
CA HIS A 140 -0.09 -9.42 -11.42
C HIS A 140 -0.73 -8.33 -12.27
N LYS A 141 -0.64 -8.48 -13.60
CA LYS A 141 -1.35 -7.61 -14.55
C LYS A 141 -2.80 -8.05 -14.66
N THR A 142 -3.76 -7.13 -14.50
CA THR A 142 -5.16 -7.42 -14.84
C THR A 142 -5.31 -7.45 -16.36
N SER A 143 -5.70 -8.59 -16.92
CA SER A 143 -5.89 -8.75 -18.38
C SER A 143 -7.03 -7.86 -18.90
N GLY A 144 -6.89 -7.38 -20.13
CA GLY A 144 -7.90 -6.55 -20.80
C GLY A 144 -8.00 -5.09 -20.33
N LYS A 145 -7.50 -4.75 -19.13
CA LYS A 145 -7.56 -3.39 -18.58
C LYS A 145 -6.24 -2.63 -18.77
N ARG A 146 -6.26 -1.38 -19.22
CA ARG A 146 -5.03 -0.56 -19.36
C ARG A 146 -4.55 -0.03 -18.01
N TYR A 147 -3.26 -0.22 -17.70
CA TYR A 147 -2.61 0.28 -16.48
C TYR A 147 -3.19 -0.20 -15.14
N VAL A 148 -3.99 -1.28 -15.17
CA VAL A 148 -4.54 -1.92 -13.98
C VAL A 148 -3.73 -3.15 -13.59
N TYR A 149 -3.47 -3.30 -12.29
CA TYR A 149 -2.64 -4.34 -11.69
C TYR A 149 -3.24 -4.77 -10.36
N ARG A 150 -2.86 -5.95 -9.85
CA ARG A 150 -3.37 -6.47 -8.58
C ARG A 150 -2.22 -6.97 -7.72
N PHE A 151 -2.19 -6.60 -6.45
CA PHE A 151 -1.32 -7.29 -5.49
C PHE A 151 -1.87 -8.68 -5.21
N VAL A 152 -1.02 -9.69 -5.34
CA VAL A 152 -1.39 -11.10 -5.10
C VAL A 152 -0.65 -11.69 -3.91
N CYS A 153 0.29 -10.95 -3.31
CA CYS A 153 0.85 -11.28 -2.01
C CYS A 153 -0.17 -11.02 -0.90
N ASP A 154 0.04 -11.63 0.27
CA ASP A 154 -0.85 -11.52 1.43
C ASP A 154 -0.71 -10.14 2.11
N LEU A 155 -1.26 -9.11 1.46
CA LEU A 155 -1.30 -7.75 2.00
C LEU A 155 -2.20 -7.65 3.23
N GLN A 156 -3.15 -8.57 3.42
CA GLN A 156 -4.02 -8.56 4.58
C GLN A 156 -3.25 -8.93 5.84
N HIS A 157 -2.46 -10.00 5.78
CA HIS A 157 -1.55 -10.36 6.87
C HIS A 157 -0.51 -9.26 7.10
N LEU A 158 0.02 -8.68 6.01
CA LEU A 158 1.02 -7.64 6.08
C LEU A 158 0.47 -6.39 6.81
N LEU A 159 -0.61 -5.80 6.29
CA LEU A 159 -1.12 -4.51 6.76
C LEU A 159 -2.05 -4.62 7.98
N GLY A 160 -2.61 -5.80 8.26
CA GLY A 160 -3.61 -6.00 9.30
C GLY A 160 -5.01 -5.49 8.92
N PHE A 161 -5.27 -5.26 7.63
CA PHE A 161 -6.57 -4.80 7.13
C PHE A 161 -7.04 -5.67 5.99
N THR A 162 -8.36 -5.85 5.89
CA THR A 162 -8.96 -6.33 4.65
C THR A 162 -8.93 -5.21 3.60
N PRO A 163 -8.98 -5.53 2.29
CA PRO A 163 -9.03 -4.51 1.25
C PRO A 163 -10.23 -3.56 1.42
N GLU A 164 -11.40 -4.07 1.84
CA GLU A 164 -12.61 -3.27 2.06
C GLU A 164 -12.42 -2.23 3.17
N GLU A 165 -11.80 -2.63 4.28
CA GLU A 165 -11.49 -1.74 5.39
C GLU A 165 -10.53 -0.64 4.96
N LEU A 166 -9.49 -1.01 4.21
CA LEU A 166 -8.55 -0.04 3.67
C LEU A 166 -9.24 0.95 2.73
N HIS A 167 -10.09 0.48 1.83
CA HIS A 167 -10.84 1.33 0.92
C HIS A 167 -11.75 2.31 1.66
N ALA A 168 -12.42 1.86 2.74
CA ALA A 168 -13.27 2.71 3.57
C ALA A 168 -12.46 3.82 4.26
N ILE A 169 -11.30 3.49 4.84
CA ILE A 169 -10.40 4.48 5.47
C ILE A 169 -9.93 5.51 4.44
N LEU A 170 -9.58 5.05 3.24
CA LEU A 170 -9.09 5.88 2.16
C LEU A 170 -10.19 6.66 1.42
N GLY A 171 -11.46 6.33 1.63
CA GLY A 171 -12.60 6.97 0.96
C GLY A 171 -12.54 6.80 -0.57
N VAL A 172 -11.99 5.68 -1.05
CA VAL A 172 -11.82 5.37 -2.48
C VAL A 172 -13.19 5.46 -3.16
N GLN A 173 -13.39 6.25 -4.20
CA GLN A 173 -14.65 6.27 -4.96
C GLN A 173 -14.63 5.20 -6.06
N PRO A 174 -15.78 4.62 -6.48
CA PRO A 174 -15.79 3.69 -7.60
C PRO A 174 -15.32 4.39 -8.88
N ASP A 175 -14.55 3.68 -9.72
CA ASP A 175 -14.18 4.15 -11.04
C ASP A 175 -15.47 4.37 -11.85
N THR A 176 -15.74 5.60 -12.28
CA THR A 176 -16.74 5.86 -13.32
C THR A 176 -16.16 5.28 -14.62
N GLU A 177 -16.76 4.21 -15.12
CA GLU A 177 -16.42 3.67 -16.44
C GLU A 177 -16.80 4.72 -17.49
N ASP A 178 -15.82 5.19 -18.28
CA ASP A 178 -16.01 5.96 -19.53
C ASP A 178 -16.00 5.00 -20.73
#